data_AF-A0A915I720-F1
#
_entry.id   AF-A0A915I720-F1
#
_cell.length_a   1.000
_cell.length_b   1.000
_cell.length_c   1.000
_cell.angle_alpha   90.00
_cell.angle_beta   90.00
_cell.angle_gamma   90.00
#
_symmetry.space_group_name_H-M   'P 1'
#
loop_
_entity.id
_entity.type
_entity.pdbx_description
1 polymer ?
#
loop_
_entity_poly.entity_id
_entity_poly.type
_entity_poly.pdbx_seq_one_letter_code
_entity_poly.pdbx_strand_id
1 'polypeptide(L)'
;MLNPDGVINGNHRCSLAGQDLNRQWACPNASLHPSIYHAKNLILYLRSLGKKPLVFCDYHGHSRKKNVFVYGNNPKWSWLKDDRSIPHHDEFYLLPEILEEAAAGFCLHYCSFQIQQGKESSARVNIWREIGVARAYTLEASYGGFDRGVYSGFQVGTRELMEMGEKMIESLVLMREYMDCNRAPSKKFESSNGDSDDSGMA
;
A
#
# COMPACT_ATOMS: atom_id res chain seq x y z
N MET A 1 -4.36 -15.02 -0.74
CA MET A 1 -5.74 -14.52 -0.65
C MET A 1 -6.13 -14.38 0.82
N LEU A 2 -6.64 -13.22 1.26
CA LEU A 2 -7.02 -12.99 2.68
C LEU A 2 -8.52 -13.19 2.97
N ASN A 3 -9.37 -13.21 1.94
CA ASN A 3 -10.82 -13.40 2.07
C ASN A 3 -11.33 -14.47 1.08
N PRO A 4 -10.85 -15.73 1.17
CA PRO A 4 -11.28 -16.78 0.24
C PRO A 4 -12.80 -17.00 0.29
N ASP A 5 -13.39 -16.97 1.48
CA ASP A 5 -14.82 -17.19 1.67
C ASP A 5 -15.66 -16.08 1.02
N GLY A 6 -15.25 -14.82 1.19
CA GLY A 6 -15.90 -13.69 0.53
C GLY A 6 -15.87 -13.82 -0.98
N VAL A 7 -14.74 -14.23 -1.56
CA VAL A 7 -14.61 -14.43 -3.02
C VAL A 7 -15.54 -15.51 -3.53
N ILE A 8 -15.55 -16.69 -2.89
CA ILE A 8 -16.40 -17.82 -3.30
C ILE A 8 -17.89 -17.43 -3.27
N ASN A 9 -18.28 -16.57 -2.33
CA ASN A 9 -19.66 -16.11 -2.17
C ASN A 9 -19.97 -14.82 -2.95
N GLY A 10 -19.07 -14.33 -3.80
CA GLY A 10 -19.28 -13.10 -4.57
C GLY A 10 -19.35 -11.82 -3.72
N ASN A 11 -18.82 -11.84 -2.50
CA ASN A 11 -18.75 -10.67 -1.64
C ASN A 11 -17.61 -9.75 -2.07
N HIS A 12 -17.96 -8.49 -2.34
CA HIS A 12 -17.00 -7.49 -2.79
C HIS A 12 -16.08 -6.98 -1.68
N ARG A 13 -16.52 -6.93 -0.41
CA ARG A 13 -15.81 -6.15 0.63
C ARG A 13 -15.64 -6.85 1.97
N CYS A 14 -16.66 -7.54 2.45
CA CYS A 14 -16.65 -8.09 3.80
C CYS A 14 -16.33 -9.59 3.81
N SER A 15 -15.93 -10.11 4.97
CA SER A 15 -15.96 -11.56 5.22
C SER A 15 -17.40 -12.08 5.36
N LEU A 16 -17.58 -13.39 5.52
CA LEU A 16 -18.90 -13.97 5.83
C LEU A 16 -19.46 -13.54 7.20
N ALA A 17 -18.61 -13.04 8.10
CA ALA A 17 -19.04 -12.41 9.34
C ALA A 17 -19.53 -10.96 9.15
N GLY A 18 -19.60 -10.46 7.91
CA GLY A 18 -20.07 -9.11 7.58
C GLY A 18 -19.06 -7.99 7.89
N GLN A 19 -17.81 -8.32 8.24
CA GLN A 19 -16.80 -7.36 8.66
C GLN A 19 -15.79 -7.04 7.55
N ASP A 20 -15.44 -5.76 7.41
CA ASP A 20 -14.33 -5.30 6.57
C ASP A 20 -13.01 -5.74 7.21
N LEU A 21 -12.38 -6.76 6.64
CA LEU A 21 -11.16 -7.36 7.17
C LEU A 21 -9.99 -6.37 7.24
N ASN A 22 -9.95 -5.38 6.34
CA ASN A 22 -8.94 -4.33 6.37
C ASN A 22 -9.26 -3.22 7.40
N ARG A 23 -10.19 -3.47 8.33
CA ARG A 23 -10.42 -2.66 9.54
C ARG A 23 -10.17 -3.42 10.83
N GLN A 24 -9.66 -4.65 10.72
CA GLN A 24 -9.48 -5.55 11.86
C GLN A 24 -8.01 -5.75 12.24
N TRP A 25 -7.07 -5.00 11.65
CA TRP A 25 -5.65 -5.20 11.89
C TRP A 25 -5.17 -4.71 13.26
N ALA A 26 -5.87 -3.77 13.89
CA ALA A 26 -5.54 -3.31 15.24
C ALA A 26 -5.72 -4.42 16.29
N CYS A 27 -6.91 -5.02 16.32
CA CYS A 27 -7.24 -6.09 17.26
C CYS A 27 -7.99 -7.23 16.53
N PRO A 28 -7.29 -8.07 15.74
CA PRO A 28 -7.93 -9.18 15.06
C PRO A 28 -8.35 -10.25 16.05
N ASN A 29 -9.47 -10.91 15.79
CA ASN A 29 -10.00 -12.01 16.59
C ASN A 29 -9.74 -13.33 15.85
N ALA A 30 -9.23 -14.35 16.54
CA ALA A 30 -8.86 -15.62 15.92
C ALA A 30 -10.06 -16.38 15.31
N SER A 31 -11.27 -16.20 15.85
CA SER A 31 -12.47 -16.86 15.36
C SER A 31 -13.19 -16.05 14.28
N LEU A 32 -13.29 -14.73 14.43
CA LEU A 32 -14.01 -13.86 13.47
C LEU A 32 -13.14 -13.41 12.29
N HIS A 33 -11.84 -13.24 12.51
CA HIS A 33 -10.89 -12.71 11.52
C HIS A 33 -9.66 -13.64 11.38
N PRO A 34 -9.83 -14.96 11.20
CA PRO A 34 -8.73 -15.92 11.27
C PRO A 34 -7.58 -15.58 10.31
N SER A 35 -7.89 -15.17 9.08
CA SER A 35 -6.87 -14.80 8.09
C SER A 35 -6.03 -13.59 8.51
N ILE A 36 -6.65 -12.55 9.08
CA ILE A 36 -5.95 -11.35 9.57
C ILE A 36 -5.17 -11.65 10.85
N TYR A 37 -5.78 -12.40 11.77
CA TYR A 37 -5.16 -12.82 13.02
C TYR A 37 -3.85 -13.58 12.76
N HIS A 38 -3.91 -14.62 11.93
CA HIS A 38 -2.74 -15.44 11.63
C HIS A 38 -1.72 -14.72 10.75
N ALA A 39 -2.16 -13.89 9.79
CA ALA A 39 -1.23 -13.07 8.99
C ALA A 39 -0.44 -12.06 9.85
N LYS A 40 -1.12 -11.33 10.74
CA LYS A 40 -0.45 -10.39 11.68
C LYS A 40 0.54 -11.13 12.57
N ASN A 41 0.14 -12.28 13.14
CA ASN A 41 1.02 -13.08 14.01
C ASN A 41 2.22 -13.66 13.28
N LEU A 42 2.09 -14.06 12.00
CA LEU A 42 3.24 -14.49 11.20
C LEU A 42 4.27 -13.37 11.04
N ILE A 43 3.82 -12.14 10.77
CA ILE A 43 4.72 -11.00 10.60
C ILE A 43 5.38 -10.63 11.94
N LEU A 44 4.63 -10.68 13.06
CA LEU A 44 5.18 -10.49 14.40
C LEU A 44 6.22 -11.56 14.75
N TYR A 45 5.97 -12.82 14.38
CA TYR A 45 6.93 -13.91 14.54
C TYR A 45 8.19 -13.69 13.70
N LEU A 46 8.06 -13.31 12.44
CA LEU A 46 9.21 -12.96 11.60
C LEU A 46 10.04 -11.83 12.21
N ARG A 47 9.38 -10.80 12.76
CA ARG A 47 10.06 -9.72 13.48
C ARG A 47 10.80 -10.23 14.72
N SER A 48 10.20 -11.12 15.53
CA SER A 48 10.86 -11.64 16.73
C SER A 48 12.11 -12.48 16.42
N LEU A 49 12.16 -13.08 15.22
CA LEU A 49 13.35 -13.76 14.69
C LEU A 49 14.39 -12.81 14.06
N GLY A 50 14.20 -11.49 14.13
CA GLY A 50 15.06 -10.52 13.44
C GLY A 50 14.87 -10.48 11.91
N LYS A 51 13.85 -11.16 11.38
CA LYS A 51 13.52 -11.23 9.95
C LYS A 51 12.37 -10.30 9.58
N LYS A 52 12.35 -9.08 10.15
CA LYS A 52 11.34 -8.07 9.85
C LYS A 52 11.29 -7.82 8.33
N PRO A 53 10.11 -7.84 7.68
CA PRO A 53 10.01 -7.58 6.25
C PRO A 53 10.58 -6.21 5.87
N LEU A 54 11.24 -6.15 4.71
CA LEU A 54 11.73 -4.89 4.15
C LEU A 54 10.58 -4.03 3.60
N VAL A 55 9.60 -4.69 2.97
CA VAL A 55 8.39 -4.11 2.38
C VAL A 55 7.20 -4.96 2.81
N PHE A 56 6.08 -4.29 3.07
CA PHE A 56 4.76 -4.90 3.19
C PHE A 56 3.83 -4.26 2.17
N CYS A 57 3.09 -5.07 1.42
CA CYS A 57 2.13 -4.59 0.43
C CYS A 57 0.81 -5.35 0.54
N ASP A 58 -0.26 -4.60 0.79
CA ASP A 58 -1.64 -5.08 0.84
C ASP A 58 -2.33 -4.71 -0.49
N TYR A 59 -2.69 -5.71 -1.30
CA TYR A 59 -3.17 -5.50 -2.68
C TYR A 59 -4.70 -5.43 -2.73
N HIS A 60 -5.23 -4.36 -3.33
CA HIS A 60 -6.65 -4.02 -3.41
C HIS A 60 -7.05 -3.58 -4.81
N GLY A 61 -8.36 -3.54 -5.02
CA GLY A 61 -8.99 -2.94 -6.19
C GLY A 61 -9.67 -1.62 -5.85
N HIS A 62 -9.63 -0.66 -6.77
CA HIS A 62 -10.12 0.69 -6.56
C HIS A 62 -11.18 1.08 -7.58
N SER A 63 -12.35 1.50 -7.11
CA SER A 63 -13.53 1.71 -7.97
C SER A 63 -13.61 3.06 -8.68
N ARG A 64 -12.82 4.06 -8.26
CA ARG A 64 -12.94 5.46 -8.74
C ARG A 64 -11.73 5.95 -9.53
N LYS A 65 -10.55 5.99 -8.87
CA LYS A 65 -9.29 6.38 -9.50
C LYS A 65 -8.85 5.35 -10.55
N LYS A 66 -8.21 5.84 -11.60
CA LYS A 66 -7.62 5.07 -12.70
C LYS A 66 -6.19 4.64 -12.39
N ASN A 67 -5.62 3.79 -13.25
CA ASN A 67 -4.26 3.23 -13.13
C ASN A 67 -4.03 2.41 -11.85
N VAL A 68 -2.77 2.09 -11.56
CA VAL A 68 -2.30 1.47 -10.32
C VAL A 68 -1.53 2.51 -9.49
N PHE A 69 -1.74 2.55 -8.18
CA PHE A 69 -1.05 3.49 -7.28
C PHE A 69 -0.96 2.90 -5.87
N VAL A 70 -0.24 3.58 -4.95
CA VAL A 70 -0.17 3.15 -3.55
C VAL A 70 -0.63 4.20 -2.55
N TYR A 71 -1.10 3.71 -1.42
CA TYR A 71 -1.21 4.46 -0.19
C TYR A 71 -0.08 4.07 0.77
N GLY A 72 0.78 5.01 1.16
CA GLY A 72 1.89 4.82 2.12
C GLY A 72 1.77 5.64 3.41
N ASN A 73 2.75 5.55 4.31
CA ASN A 73 2.68 6.20 5.62
C ASN A 73 3.79 7.24 5.77
N ASN A 74 3.48 8.53 5.58
CA ASN A 74 4.38 9.62 5.90
C ASN A 74 4.10 10.10 7.34
N PRO A 75 5.06 9.93 8.28
CA PRO A 75 4.86 10.32 9.67
C PRO A 75 4.47 11.79 9.83
N LYS A 76 5.02 12.69 9.01
CA LYS A 76 4.72 14.14 9.02
C LYS A 76 3.26 14.45 8.71
N TRP A 77 2.61 13.59 7.92
CA TRP A 77 1.22 13.77 7.48
C TRP A 77 0.24 12.87 8.23
N SER A 78 0.63 12.44 9.43
CA SER A 78 -0.27 11.71 10.30
C SER A 78 -1.27 12.62 11.01
N TRP A 79 -2.51 12.18 11.08
CA TRP A 79 -3.53 12.81 11.92
C TRP A 79 -3.16 12.71 13.43
N LEU A 80 -2.48 11.63 13.84
CA LEU A 80 -2.01 11.42 15.21
C LEU A 80 -0.72 12.22 15.43
N LYS A 81 -0.68 13.05 16.47
CA LYS A 81 0.47 13.94 16.70
C LYS A 81 1.74 13.20 17.05
N ASP A 82 1.65 12.12 17.82
CA ASP A 82 2.80 11.35 18.29
C ASP A 82 3.60 10.73 17.13
N ASP A 83 2.88 10.29 16.09
CA ASP A 83 3.47 9.76 14.86
C ASP A 83 4.43 10.75 14.19
N ARG A 84 4.16 12.05 14.29
CA ARG A 84 4.95 13.10 13.60
C ARG A 84 6.35 13.26 14.18
N SER A 85 6.58 12.72 15.37
CA SER A 85 7.89 12.71 16.02
C SER A 85 8.74 11.49 15.66
N ILE A 86 8.17 10.49 14.97
CA ILE A 86 8.88 9.27 14.58
C ILE A 86 10.00 9.63 13.59
N PRO A 87 11.27 9.31 13.88
CA PRO A 87 12.36 9.53 12.95
C PRO A 87 12.16 8.74 11.65
N HIS A 88 12.41 9.39 10.52
CA HIS A 88 12.33 8.77 9.20
C HIS A 88 13.32 9.42 8.23
N HIS A 89 13.66 8.69 7.18
CA HIS A 89 14.51 9.13 6.07
C HIS A 89 13.76 9.09 4.73
N ASP A 90 12.43 9.25 4.80
CA ASP A 90 11.52 9.28 3.66
C ASP A 90 11.50 7.96 2.86
N GLU A 91 11.84 6.85 3.52
CA GLU A 91 12.00 5.52 2.94
C GLU A 91 10.74 5.02 2.22
N PHE A 92 9.58 5.52 2.65
CA PHE A 92 8.27 5.21 2.08
C PHE A 92 8.10 5.73 0.64
N TYR A 93 8.89 6.69 0.17
CA TYR A 93 8.82 7.16 -1.23
C TYR A 93 9.58 6.29 -2.23
N LEU A 94 10.57 5.51 -1.78
CA LEU A 94 11.53 4.89 -2.70
C LEU A 94 10.87 3.90 -3.68
N LEU A 95 10.07 2.97 -3.19
CA LEU A 95 9.44 1.97 -4.06
C LEU A 95 8.44 2.60 -5.05
N PRO A 96 7.54 3.52 -4.64
CA PRO A 96 6.66 4.24 -5.58
C PRO A 96 7.41 5.03 -6.66
N GLU A 97 8.56 5.64 -6.34
CA GLU A 97 9.38 6.34 -7.33
C GLU A 97 10.00 5.39 -8.35
N ILE A 98 10.46 4.22 -7.92
CA ILE A 98 10.98 3.19 -8.83
C ILE A 98 9.86 2.66 -9.73
N LEU A 99 8.69 2.41 -9.15
CA LEU A 99 7.51 1.95 -9.89
C LEU A 99 7.05 2.95 -10.95
N GLU A 100 7.11 4.26 -10.68
CA GLU A 100 6.77 5.31 -11.66
C GLU A 100 7.63 5.24 -12.92
N GLU A 101 8.90 4.87 -12.78
CA GLU A 101 9.82 4.74 -13.91
C GLU A 101 9.72 3.36 -14.57
N ALA A 102 9.45 2.32 -13.80
CA ALA A 102 9.53 0.92 -14.27
C ALA A 102 8.20 0.36 -14.81
N ALA A 103 7.06 0.86 -14.34
CA ALA A 103 5.75 0.28 -14.61
C ALA A 103 4.82 1.25 -15.34
N ALA A 104 4.52 0.96 -16.60
CA ALA A 104 3.66 1.81 -17.43
C ALA A 104 2.24 2.01 -16.88
N GLY A 105 1.74 1.03 -16.12
CA GLY A 105 0.43 1.09 -15.46
C GLY A 105 0.43 1.81 -14.10
N PHE A 106 1.59 2.19 -13.56
CA PHE A 106 1.69 2.87 -12.27
C PHE A 106 1.54 4.39 -12.40
N CYS A 107 1.01 5.04 -11.37
CA CYS A 107 0.83 6.49 -11.32
C CYS A 107 1.16 7.05 -9.94
N LEU A 108 2.35 7.63 -9.81
CA LEU A 108 2.83 8.27 -8.57
C LEU A 108 1.95 9.43 -8.14
N HIS A 109 1.46 10.23 -9.08
CA HIS A 109 0.57 11.37 -8.81
C HIS A 109 -0.69 10.96 -8.03
N TYR A 110 -1.21 9.74 -8.26
CA TYR A 110 -2.41 9.23 -7.57
C TYR A 110 -2.15 8.61 -6.21
N CYS A 111 -0.87 8.42 -5.85
CA CYS A 111 -0.50 7.93 -4.54
C CYS A 111 -0.93 8.91 -3.43
N SER A 112 -0.99 8.41 -2.20
CA SER A 112 -1.13 9.29 -1.03
C SER A 112 -0.39 8.71 0.16
N PHE A 113 0.31 9.56 0.89
CA PHE A 113 1.07 9.15 2.07
C PHE A 113 0.45 9.67 3.38
N GLN A 114 -0.77 10.22 3.30
CA GLN A 114 -1.49 10.71 4.46
C GLN A 114 -1.98 9.54 5.32
N ILE A 115 -1.87 9.69 6.64
CA ILE A 115 -2.42 8.76 7.62
C ILE A 115 -3.64 9.40 8.24
N GLN A 116 -4.82 8.93 7.84
CA GLN A 116 -6.12 9.45 8.28
C GLN A 116 -6.67 8.63 9.45
N GLN A 117 -7.45 9.27 10.33
CA GLN A 117 -8.08 8.62 11.49
C GLN A 117 -8.95 7.41 11.11
N GLY A 118 -9.68 7.48 9.99
CA GLY A 118 -10.50 6.35 9.52
C GLY A 118 -9.71 5.14 8.99
N LYS A 119 -8.37 5.23 8.93
CA LYS A 119 -7.49 4.19 8.37
C LYS A 119 -6.57 3.55 9.42
N GLU A 120 -6.70 3.92 10.69
CA GLU A 120 -5.81 3.42 11.74
C GLU A 120 -5.82 1.91 11.91
N SER A 121 -6.97 1.28 11.69
CA SER A 121 -7.12 -0.17 11.79
C SER A 121 -6.83 -0.93 10.49
N SER A 122 -6.27 -0.25 9.48
CA SER A 122 -5.84 -0.86 8.22
C SER A 122 -4.49 -1.55 8.33
N ALA A 123 -4.24 -2.48 7.41
CA ALA A 123 -3.00 -3.24 7.34
C ALA A 123 -1.77 -2.33 7.31
N ARG A 124 -1.69 -1.43 6.32
CA ARG A 124 -0.53 -0.56 6.12
C ARG A 124 -0.18 0.26 7.37
N VAL A 125 -1.17 0.76 8.11
CA VAL A 125 -0.95 1.63 9.27
C VAL A 125 -0.51 0.80 10.47
N ASN A 126 -1.15 -0.36 10.72
CA ASN A 126 -0.77 -1.25 11.82
C ASN A 126 0.63 -1.86 11.62
N ILE A 127 0.93 -2.29 10.39
CA ILE A 127 2.26 -2.84 10.05
C ILE A 127 3.34 -1.77 10.19
N TRP A 128 3.06 -0.52 9.82
CA TRP A 128 3.99 0.58 10.03
C TRP A 128 4.18 0.91 11.51
N ARG A 129 3.10 1.19 12.26
CA ARG A 129 3.17 1.62 13.67
C ARG A 129 3.65 0.53 14.61
N GLU A 130 3.01 -0.65 14.57
CA GLU A 130 3.27 -1.68 15.57
C GLU A 130 4.52 -2.49 15.24
N ILE A 131 4.78 -2.76 13.95
CA ILE A 131 5.86 -3.67 13.50
C ILE A 131 7.11 -2.89 13.06
N GLY A 132 6.96 -1.62 12.69
CA GLY A 132 8.07 -0.75 12.29
C GLY A 132 8.58 -1.04 10.88
N VAL A 133 7.71 -1.50 9.97
CA VAL A 133 8.04 -1.63 8.55
C VAL A 133 7.78 -0.27 7.87
N ALA A 134 8.85 0.47 7.57
CA ALA A 134 8.73 1.82 7.00
C ALA A 134 8.04 1.84 5.61
N ARG A 135 8.25 0.78 4.82
CA ARG A 135 7.70 0.60 3.47
C ARG A 135 6.45 -0.27 3.50
N ALA A 136 5.45 0.18 4.24
CA ALA A 136 4.15 -0.50 4.34
C ALA A 136 3.13 0.23 3.46
N TYR A 137 2.58 -0.48 2.47
CA TYR A 137 1.72 0.07 1.45
C TYR A 137 0.38 -0.67 1.37
N THR A 138 -0.64 0.06 0.93
CA THR A 138 -1.78 -0.53 0.23
C THR A 138 -1.62 -0.21 -1.24
N LEU A 139 -1.54 -1.21 -2.11
CA LEU A 139 -1.55 -1.02 -3.56
C LEU A 139 -2.98 -1.15 -4.07
N GLU A 140 -3.38 -0.20 -4.91
CA GLU A 140 -4.73 -0.07 -5.43
C GLU A 140 -4.67 -0.18 -6.95
N ALA A 141 -5.32 -1.20 -7.51
CA ALA A 141 -5.48 -1.36 -8.95
C ALA A 141 -6.90 -0.96 -9.37
N SER A 142 -7.03 -0.05 -10.32
CA SER A 142 -8.32 0.42 -10.83
C SER A 142 -9.21 -0.74 -11.33
N TYR A 143 -10.51 -0.71 -10.99
CA TYR A 143 -11.54 -1.52 -11.66
C TYR A 143 -11.94 -0.96 -13.03
N GLY A 144 -11.60 0.31 -13.30
CA GLY A 144 -11.89 0.97 -14.56
C GLY A 144 -10.78 0.73 -15.58
N GLY A 145 -10.18 1.83 -16.05
CA GLY A 145 -9.09 1.79 -17.03
C GLY A 145 -7.91 2.66 -16.63
N PHE A 146 -7.00 2.85 -17.57
CA PHE A 146 -5.88 3.75 -17.47
C PHE A 146 -6.21 5.08 -18.17
N ASP A 147 -5.60 6.18 -17.70
CA ASP A 147 -5.70 7.50 -18.34
C ASP A 147 -4.36 8.08 -18.78
N ARG A 148 -3.25 7.38 -18.54
CA ARG A 148 -1.91 7.81 -18.92
C ARG A 148 -1.08 6.67 -19.49
N GLY A 149 0.05 7.05 -20.09
CA GLY A 149 1.00 6.11 -20.68
C GLY A 149 0.43 5.34 -21.87
N VAL A 150 1.11 4.25 -22.22
CA VAL A 150 0.75 3.40 -23.37
C VAL A 150 -0.60 2.69 -23.22
N TYR A 151 -1.13 2.62 -21.99
CA TYR A 151 -2.42 2.01 -21.68
C TYR A 151 -3.58 3.02 -21.62
N SER A 152 -3.33 4.32 -21.81
CA SER A 152 -4.39 5.33 -21.75
C SER A 152 -5.57 4.99 -22.66
N GLY A 153 -6.78 4.99 -22.09
CA GLY A 153 -8.02 4.64 -22.78
C GLY A 153 -8.38 3.15 -22.75
N PHE A 154 -7.47 2.27 -22.31
CA PHE A 154 -7.73 0.84 -22.18
C PHE A 154 -8.23 0.46 -20.77
N GLN A 155 -9.04 -0.60 -20.70
CA GLN A 155 -9.48 -1.19 -19.44
C GLN A 155 -8.34 -1.98 -18.77
N VAL A 156 -8.40 -2.11 -17.44
CA VAL A 156 -7.45 -2.95 -16.71
C VAL A 156 -7.82 -4.43 -16.91
N GLY A 157 -6.95 -5.17 -17.61
CA GLY A 157 -7.11 -6.62 -17.82
C GLY A 157 -6.14 -7.45 -16.98
N THR A 158 -6.31 -8.77 -17.03
CA THR A 158 -5.41 -9.72 -16.34
C THR A 158 -3.96 -9.57 -16.79
N ARG A 159 -3.73 -9.29 -18.08
CA ARG A 159 -2.38 -9.11 -18.64
C ARG A 159 -1.68 -7.93 -17.96
N GLU A 160 -2.34 -6.78 -17.87
CA GLU A 160 -1.77 -5.57 -17.27
C GLU A 160 -1.57 -5.74 -15.75
N LEU A 161 -2.44 -6.49 -15.07
CA LEU A 161 -2.26 -6.85 -13.66
C LEU A 161 -1.06 -7.79 -13.45
N MET A 162 -0.86 -8.76 -14.35
CA MET A 162 0.31 -9.66 -14.30
C MET A 162 1.60 -8.88 -14.56
N GLU A 163 1.62 -8.01 -15.57
CA GLU A 163 2.75 -7.12 -15.85
C GLU A 163 3.06 -6.23 -14.65
N MET A 164 2.05 -5.64 -14.00
CA MET A 164 2.25 -4.86 -12.77
C MET A 164 2.89 -5.70 -11.66
N GLY A 165 2.53 -6.98 -11.54
CA GLY A 165 3.15 -7.93 -10.63
C GLY A 165 4.63 -8.18 -10.97
N GLU A 166 4.96 -8.37 -12.24
CA GLU A 166 6.34 -8.52 -12.72
C GLU A 166 7.17 -7.26 -12.41
N LYS A 167 6.63 -6.08 -12.75
CA LYS A 167 7.28 -4.79 -12.47
C LYS A 167 7.46 -4.51 -11.00
N MET A 168 6.54 -4.95 -10.15
CA MET A 168 6.71 -4.89 -8.69
C MET A 168 7.94 -5.69 -8.24
N ILE A 169 8.14 -6.91 -8.74
CA ILE A 169 9.31 -7.73 -8.37
C ILE A 169 10.60 -7.10 -8.89
N GLU A 170 10.65 -6.66 -10.15
CA GLU A 170 11.80 -5.93 -10.71
C GLU A 170 12.14 -4.70 -9.85
N SER A 171 11.12 -3.95 -9.44
CA SER A 171 11.30 -2.73 -8.65
C SER A 171 11.78 -3.01 -7.23
N LEU A 172 11.43 -4.16 -6.64
CA LEU A 172 11.99 -4.61 -5.35
C LEU A 172 13.48 -4.94 -5.45
N VAL A 173 13.93 -5.52 -6.57
CA VAL A 173 15.36 -5.77 -6.82
C VAL A 173 16.11 -4.45 -6.96
N LEU A 174 15.61 -3.54 -7.81
CA LEU A 174 16.20 -2.20 -7.98
C LEU A 174 16.22 -1.42 -6.66
N MET A 175 15.16 -1.50 -5.87
CA MET A 175 15.11 -0.85 -4.56
C MET A 175 16.22 -1.35 -3.65
N ARG A 176 16.54 -2.66 -3.69
CA ARG A 176 17.64 -3.21 -2.89
C ARG A 176 18.99 -2.65 -3.33
N GLU A 177 19.24 -2.56 -4.63
CA GLU A 177 20.47 -1.96 -5.17
C GLU A 177 20.61 -0.49 -4.80
N TYR A 178 19.51 0.28 -4.86
CA TYR A 178 19.49 1.68 -4.42
C TYR A 178 19.86 1.83 -2.94
N MET A 179 19.34 0.94 -2.10
CA MET A 179 19.65 0.92 -0.67
C MET A 179 21.11 0.56 -0.42
N ASP A 180 21.67 -0.42 -1.14
CA ASP A 180 23.07 -0.82 -0.99
C ASP A 180 24.04 0.31 -1.43
N CYS A 181 23.61 1.18 -2.36
CA CYS A 181 24.32 2.40 -2.74
C CYS A 181 24.03 3.63 -1.85
N ASN A 182 23.29 3.48 -0.74
CA ASN A 182 22.86 4.58 0.15
C ASN A 182 22.17 5.74 -0.60
N ARG A 183 21.42 5.45 -1.67
CA ARG A 183 20.67 6.46 -2.40
C ARG A 183 19.37 6.76 -1.67
N ALA A 184 19.17 8.02 -1.30
CA ALA A 184 17.90 8.49 -0.76
C ALA A 184 16.83 8.61 -1.86
N PRO A 185 15.54 8.43 -1.53
CA PRO A 185 14.46 8.77 -2.45
C PRO A 185 14.49 10.25 -2.83
N SER A 186 14.08 10.54 -4.07
CA SER A 186 14.14 11.88 -4.67
C SER A 186 13.00 12.81 -4.24
N LYS A 187 11.96 12.27 -3.58
CA LYS A 187 10.73 12.94 -3.18
C LYS A 187 9.93 13.47 -4.37
N LYS A 188 9.95 12.77 -5.51
CA LYS A 188 9.20 13.14 -6.73
C LYS A 188 7.71 13.36 -6.45
N PHE A 189 7.14 12.59 -5.52
CA PHE A 189 5.75 12.75 -5.09
C PHE A 189 5.44 14.17 -4.59
N GLU A 190 6.35 14.76 -3.80
CA GLU A 190 6.15 16.11 -3.24
C GLU A 190 6.22 17.17 -4.34
N SER A 191 7.10 17.00 -5.33
CA SER A 191 7.13 17.88 -6.50
C SER A 191 5.94 17.73 -7.43
N SER A 192 5.37 16.52 -7.57
CA SER A 192 4.23 16.27 -8.47
C SER A 192 2.90 16.77 -7.92
N ASN A 193 2.81 16.98 -6.60
CA ASN A 193 1.58 17.37 -5.90
C ASN A 193 1.66 18.77 -5.27
N GLY A 194 2.71 19.54 -5.59
CA GLY A 194 2.98 20.88 -5.04
C GLY A 194 2.00 21.99 -5.41
N ASP A 195 0.97 21.72 -6.24
CA ASP A 195 0.01 22.72 -6.72
C ASP A 195 -1.47 22.35 -6.49
N SER A 196 -1.78 21.32 -5.70
CA SER A 196 -3.18 20.93 -5.42
C SER A 196 -3.52 21.03 -3.94
N ASP A 197 -4.02 22.19 -3.54
CA ASP A 197 -4.97 22.32 -2.42
C ASP A 197 -6.21 21.45 -2.73
N ASP A 198 -6.19 20.19 -2.31
CA ASP A 198 -7.40 19.35 -2.34
C ASP A 198 -8.10 19.45 -0.99
N SER A 199 -8.79 20.57 -0.83
CA SER A 199 -9.84 20.74 0.16
C SER A 199 -11.02 19.81 -0.15
N GLY A 200 -10.98 18.61 0.44
CA GLY A 200 -12.18 17.87 0.81
C GLY A 200 -12.73 16.89 -0.23
N MET A 201 -12.88 15.64 0.20
CA MET A 201 -14.17 14.94 0.13
C MET A 201 -14.13 13.70 1.04
N ALA A 202 -15.24 13.54 1.76
CA ALA A 202 -15.51 12.59 2.85
C ALA A 202 -15.43 11.11 2.47
#